data_AF-M6CRG1-F1
#
_entry.id   AF-M6CRG1-F1
#
_cell.length_a   1.000
_cell.length_b   1.000
_cell.length_c   1.000
_cell.angle_alpha   90.00
_cell.angle_beta   90.00
_cell.angle_gamma   90.00
#
_symmetry.space_group_name_H-M   'P 1'
#
loop_
_entity.id
_entity.type
_entity.pdbx_description
1 polymer ?
#
loop_
_entity_poly.entity_id
_entity_poly.type
_entity_poly.pdbx_seq_one_letter_code
_entity_poly.pdbx_strand_id
1 'polypeptide(L)'
;MQKELSEKTELPTKEIELFPNHSDSIVYSDIVTAVRLALPAKDKDLSQIGKNLTVSKFSERENKSLKTNRKLSKQIVFASVVGALKGFGERDLKPFHINHRHIFTELGSEVLKTLEVPDSIDFISNEDKIQILKNAFDYGIRKVYHLEWKLYTSRELY
;
A
#
# COMPACT_ATOMS: atom_id res chain seq x y z
N MET A 1 -5.25 48.78 32.63
CA MET A 1 -6.21 47.65 32.61
C MET A 1 -5.53 46.46 31.94
N GLN A 2 -4.84 45.64 32.72
CA GLN A 2 -4.21 44.40 32.25
C GLN A 2 -5.21 43.26 32.48
N LYS A 3 -5.53 42.51 31.42
CA LYS A 3 -6.30 41.27 31.52
C LYS A 3 -5.30 40.11 31.56
N GLU A 4 -5.03 39.63 32.76
CA GLU A 4 -4.56 38.26 32.95
C GLU A 4 -5.77 37.34 32.96
N LEU A 5 -5.79 36.35 32.08
CA LEU A 5 -6.69 35.20 32.21
C LEU A 5 -5.82 33.95 32.10
N SER A 6 -5.39 33.54 33.29
CA SER A 6 -4.73 32.28 33.61
C SER A 6 -5.61 31.08 33.24
N GLU A 7 -4.93 30.03 32.80
CA GLU A 7 -5.46 28.70 32.47
C GLU A 7 -6.27 28.08 33.61
N LYS A 8 -7.27 27.27 33.23
CA LYS A 8 -7.46 25.89 33.69
C LYS A 8 -8.71 25.31 33.04
N THR A 9 -8.54 24.62 31.92
CA THR A 9 -9.49 23.59 31.49
C THR A 9 -8.87 22.25 31.81
N GLU A 10 -9.22 21.71 32.97
CA GLU A 10 -8.93 20.31 33.31
C GLU A 10 -9.83 19.44 32.41
N LEU A 11 -9.26 19.00 31.28
CA LEU A 11 -9.90 18.00 30.43
C LEU A 11 -9.91 16.66 31.18
N PRO A 12 -11.07 15.98 31.30
CA PRO A 12 -11.16 14.73 32.05
C PRO A 12 -10.36 13.63 31.34
N THR A 13 -9.33 13.13 32.02
CA THR A 13 -8.37 12.11 31.59
C THR A 13 -8.95 10.69 31.49
N LYS A 14 -10.23 10.54 31.08
CA LYS A 14 -10.96 9.26 31.13
C LYS A 14 -11.47 8.71 29.80
N GLU A 15 -11.17 9.32 28.66
CA GLU A 15 -11.66 8.83 27.35
C GLU A 15 -10.61 8.19 26.44
N ILE A 16 -9.37 7.94 26.90
CA ILE A 16 -8.32 7.37 26.03
C ILE A 16 -8.24 5.82 26.11
N GLU A 17 -9.13 5.14 26.85
CA GLU A 17 -9.23 3.67 26.83
C GLU A 17 -10.15 3.14 25.71
N LEU A 18 -10.01 3.70 24.50
CA LEU A 18 -10.86 3.35 23.34
C LEU A 18 -10.05 2.84 22.13
N PHE A 19 -8.88 2.25 22.38
CA PHE A 19 -8.22 1.44 21.36
C PHE A 19 -8.28 -0.03 21.80
N PRO A 20 -9.04 -0.88 21.09
CA PRO A 20 -9.03 -2.30 21.40
C PRO A 20 -7.60 -2.82 21.28
N ASN A 21 -7.25 -3.75 22.16
CA ASN A 21 -6.00 -4.51 22.05
C ASN A 21 -6.01 -5.24 20.70
N HIS A 22 -5.48 -4.61 19.66
CA HIS A 22 -5.43 -5.16 18.33
C HIS A 22 -4.62 -6.45 18.41
N SER A 23 -5.29 -7.59 18.21
CA SER A 23 -4.59 -8.84 17.96
C SER A 23 -3.84 -8.63 16.65
N ASP A 24 -2.57 -8.26 16.75
CA ASP A 24 -1.72 -7.75 15.67
C ASP A 24 -1.41 -8.79 14.57
N SER A 25 -2.00 -9.99 14.63
CA SER A 25 -1.70 -11.05 13.67
C SER A 25 -2.59 -10.92 12.42
N ILE A 26 -2.01 -10.37 11.35
CA ILE A 26 -2.59 -10.50 10.00
C ILE A 26 -2.60 -11.99 9.63
N VAL A 27 -3.78 -12.52 9.28
CA VAL A 27 -3.92 -13.93 8.92
C VAL A 27 -3.35 -14.17 7.52
N TYR A 28 -2.56 -15.24 7.36
CA TYR A 28 -1.94 -15.57 6.07
C TYR A 28 -2.96 -15.75 4.92
N SER A 29 -4.15 -16.30 5.20
CA SER A 29 -5.24 -16.42 4.22
C SER A 29 -5.68 -15.07 3.65
N ASP A 30 -5.66 -14.04 4.48
CA ASP A 30 -6.10 -12.70 4.11
C ASP A 30 -5.05 -12.04 3.22
N ILE A 31 -3.77 -12.27 3.52
CA ILE A 31 -2.65 -11.87 2.65
C ILE A 31 -2.81 -12.51 1.28
N VAL A 32 -3.00 -13.83 1.20
CA VAL A 32 -3.16 -14.54 -0.08
C VAL A 32 -4.35 -14.00 -0.87
N THR A 33 -5.47 -13.76 -0.21
CA THR A 33 -6.69 -13.24 -0.85
C THR A 33 -6.48 -11.83 -1.36
N ALA A 34 -5.94 -10.94 -0.55
CA ALA A 34 -5.68 -9.55 -0.91
C ALA A 34 -4.66 -9.43 -2.05
N VAL A 35 -3.59 -10.24 -2.01
CA VAL A 35 -2.58 -10.29 -3.09
C VAL A 35 -3.21 -10.76 -4.41
N ARG A 36 -4.10 -11.75 -4.38
CA ARG A 36 -4.84 -12.19 -5.59
C ARG A 36 -5.75 -11.11 -6.17
N LEU A 37 -6.32 -10.24 -5.32
CA LEU A 37 -7.13 -9.11 -5.77
C LEU A 37 -6.28 -7.99 -6.36
N ALA A 38 -5.09 -7.76 -5.79
CA ALA A 38 -4.17 -6.73 -6.25
C ALA A 38 -3.39 -7.12 -7.52
N LEU A 39 -3.11 -8.40 -7.70
CA LEU A 39 -2.46 -8.94 -8.88
C LEU A 39 -3.50 -9.73 -9.69
N PRO A 40 -4.33 -9.08 -10.52
CA PRO A 40 -5.21 -9.78 -11.43
C PRO A 40 -4.34 -10.67 -12.33
N ALA A 41 -4.77 -11.92 -12.52
CA ALA A 41 -4.12 -12.88 -13.41
C ALA A 41 -4.28 -12.45 -14.89
N LYS A 42 -3.59 -11.37 -15.28
CA LYS A 42 -3.37 -10.97 -16.66
C LYS A 42 -1.90 -10.63 -16.84
N ASP A 43 -1.11 -11.68 -16.97
CA ASP A 43 0.24 -11.65 -17.55
C ASP A 43 0.20 -11.36 -19.08
N LYS A 44 -0.73 -10.54 -19.59
CA LYS A 44 -0.93 -10.34 -21.04
C LYS A 44 -0.62 -8.94 -21.59
N ASP A 45 -0.54 -7.88 -20.77
CA ASP A 45 -0.53 -6.52 -21.34
C ASP A 45 0.77 -5.71 -21.20
N LEU A 46 1.88 -6.31 -20.74
CA LEU A 46 3.19 -5.62 -20.74
C LEU A 46 4.08 -5.98 -21.94
N SER A 47 3.64 -6.88 -22.84
CA SER A 47 4.43 -7.29 -24.01
C SER A 47 4.27 -6.39 -25.25
N GLN A 48 3.53 -5.29 -25.16
CA GLN A 48 3.26 -4.39 -26.30
C GLN A 48 4.15 -3.14 -26.35
N ILE A 49 5.00 -2.87 -25.35
CA ILE A 49 5.81 -1.65 -25.33
C ILE A 49 7.17 -1.80 -26.04
N GLY A 50 7.62 -3.02 -26.37
CA GLY A 50 9.02 -3.26 -26.78
C GLY A 50 9.25 -3.91 -28.15
N LYS A 51 8.31 -3.86 -29.09
CA LYS A 51 8.53 -4.46 -30.42
C LYS A 51 9.02 -3.39 -31.39
N ASN A 52 10.34 -3.21 -31.47
CA ASN A 52 11.11 -2.88 -32.67
C ASN A 52 12.59 -2.66 -32.29
N LEU A 53 13.42 -3.70 -32.43
CA LEU A 53 14.76 -3.71 -33.06
C LEU A 53 15.64 -4.86 -32.51
N THR A 54 16.02 -5.74 -33.43
CA THR A 54 17.13 -6.70 -33.36
C THR A 54 18.40 -6.12 -32.74
N VAL A 55 18.97 -6.74 -31.68
CA VAL A 55 20.42 -7.03 -31.48
C VAL A 55 20.60 -8.09 -30.37
N SER A 56 21.16 -9.25 -30.73
CA SER A 56 21.23 -10.51 -29.96
C SER A 56 22.27 -10.60 -28.83
N LYS A 57 22.79 -9.48 -28.31
CA LYS A 57 23.60 -9.44 -27.07
C LYS A 57 23.10 -8.46 -26.01
N PHE A 58 22.20 -7.55 -26.37
CA PHE A 58 21.47 -6.68 -25.44
C PHE A 58 20.33 -7.43 -24.72
N SER A 59 19.78 -8.44 -25.40
CA SER A 59 18.65 -9.23 -24.90
C SER A 59 18.91 -9.94 -23.56
N GLU A 60 20.12 -10.44 -23.28
CA GLU A 60 20.38 -11.11 -21.99
C GLU A 60 20.43 -10.15 -20.80
N ARG A 61 20.97 -8.93 -20.98
CA ARG A 61 20.99 -7.90 -19.93
C ARG A 61 19.61 -7.31 -19.72
N GLU A 62 18.88 -7.01 -20.81
CA GLU A 62 17.49 -6.57 -20.72
C GLU A 62 16.61 -7.64 -20.07
N ASN A 63 16.73 -8.92 -20.43
CA ASN A 63 15.93 -9.98 -19.81
C ASN A 63 16.23 -10.14 -18.31
N LYS A 64 17.48 -9.96 -17.87
CA LYS A 64 17.85 -10.00 -16.45
C LYS A 64 17.31 -8.79 -15.70
N SER A 65 17.42 -7.60 -16.28
CA SER A 65 16.89 -6.34 -15.73
C SER A 65 15.35 -6.30 -15.70
N LEU A 66 14.68 -6.83 -16.72
CA LEU A 66 13.22 -7.03 -16.74
C LEU A 66 12.77 -8.01 -15.65
N LYS A 67 13.55 -9.06 -15.39
CA LYS A 67 13.25 -10.06 -14.35
C LYS A 67 13.44 -9.50 -12.94
N THR A 68 14.43 -8.65 -12.70
CA THR A 68 14.64 -7.97 -11.41
C THR A 68 13.60 -6.87 -11.17
N ASN A 69 13.25 -6.09 -12.20
CA ASN A 69 12.11 -5.16 -12.21
C ASN A 69 10.79 -5.83 -11.84
N ARG A 70 10.48 -6.97 -12.50
CA ARG A 70 9.27 -7.73 -12.20
C ARG A 70 9.28 -8.33 -10.79
N LYS A 71 10.45 -8.54 -10.17
CA LYS A 71 10.56 -9.02 -8.79
C LYS A 71 10.31 -7.88 -7.79
N LEU A 72 10.93 -6.72 -8.00
CA LEU A 72 10.77 -5.55 -7.15
C LEU A 72 9.32 -5.01 -7.20
N SER A 73 8.71 -4.91 -8.38
CA SER A 73 7.33 -4.45 -8.51
C SER A 73 6.34 -5.34 -7.75
N LYS A 74 6.53 -6.67 -7.80
CA LYS A 74 5.74 -7.61 -6.98
C LYS A 74 5.95 -7.40 -5.49
N GLN A 75 7.17 -7.10 -5.05
CA GLN A 75 7.47 -6.81 -3.65
C GLN A 75 6.84 -5.50 -3.20
N ILE A 76 6.83 -4.46 -4.05
CA ILE A 76 6.16 -3.18 -3.79
C ILE A 76 4.66 -3.39 -3.60
N VAL A 77 4.00 -4.07 -4.55
CA VAL A 77 2.57 -4.38 -4.48
C VAL A 77 2.26 -5.23 -3.24
N PHE A 78 3.12 -6.20 -2.92
CA PHE A 78 2.97 -7.00 -1.71
C PHE A 78 3.06 -6.13 -0.45
N ALA A 79 4.08 -5.28 -0.34
CA ALA A 79 4.27 -4.40 0.81
C ALA A 79 3.06 -3.47 1.00
N SER A 80 2.52 -2.89 -0.07
CA SER A 80 1.33 -2.05 0.02
C SER A 80 0.07 -2.80 0.42
N VAL A 81 -0.10 -4.05 -0.04
CA VAL A 81 -1.22 -4.90 0.37
C VAL A 81 -1.13 -5.25 1.85
N VAL A 82 0.05 -5.59 2.36
CA VAL A 82 0.25 -5.87 3.79
C VAL A 82 0.00 -4.62 4.63
N GLY A 83 0.46 -3.45 4.17
CA GLY A 83 0.16 -2.17 4.81
C GLY A 83 -1.33 -1.88 4.86
N ALA A 84 -2.06 -2.12 3.78
CA ALA A 84 -3.51 -1.97 3.78
C ALA A 84 -4.20 -2.91 4.77
N LEU A 85 -3.80 -4.19 4.82
CA LEU A 85 -4.35 -5.14 5.81
C LEU A 85 -4.09 -4.69 7.24
N LYS A 86 -2.90 -4.13 7.53
CA LYS A 86 -2.61 -3.52 8.83
C LYS A 86 -3.54 -2.33 9.09
N GLY A 87 -3.71 -1.42 8.13
CA GLY A 87 -4.60 -0.28 8.24
C GLY A 87 -6.06 -0.67 8.49
N PHE A 88 -6.54 -1.77 7.88
CA PHE A 88 -7.86 -2.33 8.16
C PHE A 88 -7.99 -2.80 9.61
N GLY A 89 -6.97 -3.47 10.14
CA GLY A 89 -6.95 -3.91 11.54
C GLY A 89 -6.86 -2.76 12.55
N GLU A 90 -6.13 -1.69 12.23
CA GLU A 90 -6.03 -0.48 13.07
C GLU A 90 -7.31 0.33 13.11
N ARG A 91 -8.13 0.25 12.05
CA ARG A 91 -9.40 0.98 11.93
C ARG A 91 -10.63 0.12 12.21
N ASP A 92 -10.43 -1.12 12.66
CA ASP A 92 -11.49 -2.11 12.88
C ASP A 92 -12.44 -2.30 11.67
N LEU A 93 -11.91 -2.11 10.46
CA LEU A 93 -12.63 -2.24 9.20
C LEU A 93 -12.42 -3.65 8.63
N LYS A 94 -13.48 -4.23 8.04
CA LYS A 94 -13.40 -5.56 7.42
C LYS A 94 -12.74 -5.47 6.02
N PRO A 95 -11.56 -6.07 5.78
CA PRO A 95 -10.84 -5.91 4.52
C PRO A 95 -11.63 -6.36 3.28
N PHE A 96 -12.44 -7.41 3.42
CA PHE A 96 -13.16 -8.04 2.32
C PHE A 96 -14.64 -7.68 2.26
N HIS A 97 -15.07 -6.62 2.96
CA HIS A 97 -16.39 -6.06 2.77
C HIS A 97 -16.57 -5.59 1.32
N ILE A 98 -17.80 -5.65 0.79
CA ILE A 98 -18.07 -5.32 -0.62
C ILE A 98 -17.63 -3.90 -0.97
N ASN A 99 -17.78 -2.96 -0.03
CA ASN A 99 -17.38 -1.56 -0.19
C ASN A 99 -15.87 -1.35 -0.03
N HIS A 100 -15.10 -2.31 0.49
CA HIS A 100 -13.67 -2.13 0.79
C HIS A 100 -12.76 -2.87 -0.20
N ARG A 101 -13.28 -3.96 -0.79
CA ARG A 101 -12.54 -4.87 -1.66
C ARG A 101 -11.85 -4.17 -2.85
N HIS A 102 -12.42 -3.08 -3.34
CA HIS A 102 -11.88 -2.32 -4.47
C HIS A 102 -10.49 -1.73 -4.17
N ILE A 103 -10.17 -1.41 -2.91
CA ILE A 103 -8.85 -0.90 -2.50
C ILE A 103 -7.73 -1.80 -3.01
N PHE A 104 -7.86 -3.12 -2.90
CA PHE A 104 -6.78 -4.01 -3.31
C PHE A 104 -6.52 -3.94 -4.82
N THR A 105 -7.58 -3.73 -5.61
CA THR A 105 -7.45 -3.55 -7.07
C THR A 105 -6.78 -2.22 -7.40
N GLU A 106 -7.15 -1.15 -6.69
CA GLU A 106 -6.52 0.17 -6.81
C GLU A 106 -5.04 0.12 -6.43
N LEU A 107 -4.71 -0.48 -5.29
CA LEU A 107 -3.33 -0.62 -4.81
C LEU A 107 -2.45 -1.32 -5.84
N GLY A 108 -2.91 -2.39 -6.47
CA GLY A 108 -2.16 -3.11 -7.49
C GLY A 108 -1.78 -2.25 -8.70
N SER A 109 -2.59 -1.23 -9.03
CA SER A 109 -2.41 -0.40 -10.23
C SER A 109 -1.81 0.97 -9.94
N GLU A 110 -2.05 1.52 -8.74
CA GLU A 110 -1.66 2.88 -8.36
C GLU A 110 -0.29 2.93 -7.69
N VAL A 111 0.06 1.94 -6.87
CA VAL A 111 1.29 1.97 -6.07
C VAL A 111 2.55 2.09 -6.93
N LEU A 112 2.56 1.43 -8.09
CA LEU A 112 3.69 1.47 -9.02
C LEU A 112 3.80 2.78 -9.81
N LYS A 113 2.72 3.57 -9.85
CA LYS A 113 2.71 4.89 -10.50
C LYS A 113 3.10 6.01 -9.53
N THR A 114 2.76 5.85 -8.26
CA THR A 114 2.99 6.86 -7.22
C THR A 114 4.39 6.79 -6.63
N LEU A 115 4.94 5.58 -6.48
CA LEU A 115 6.33 5.39 -6.13
C LEU A 115 7.12 5.42 -7.43
N GLU A 116 7.78 6.55 -7.72
CA GLU A 116 8.72 6.67 -8.84
C GLU A 116 9.82 5.61 -8.68
N VAL A 117 9.61 4.43 -9.28
CA VAL A 117 10.61 3.37 -9.30
C VAL A 117 11.67 3.78 -10.31
N PRO A 118 12.95 3.92 -9.93
CA PRO A 118 14.00 4.27 -10.87
C PRO A 118 14.09 3.22 -11.99
N ASP A 119 14.11 3.67 -13.25
CA ASP A 119 14.16 2.79 -14.43
C ASP A 119 15.40 1.88 -14.49
N SER A 120 16.45 2.19 -13.69
CA SER A 120 17.67 1.40 -13.60
C SER A 120 17.84 0.73 -12.23
N ILE A 121 17.19 -0.44 -12.07
CA ILE A 121 17.28 -1.24 -10.84
C ILE A 121 18.68 -1.80 -10.57
N ASP A 122 19.53 -1.89 -11.60
CA ASP A 122 20.87 -2.46 -11.49
C ASP A 122 21.80 -1.68 -10.54
N PHE A 123 21.42 -0.46 -10.11
CA PHE A 123 22.16 0.37 -9.16
C PHE A 123 21.42 0.73 -7.86
N ILE A 124 20.19 0.23 -7.65
CA ILE A 124 19.43 0.57 -6.45
C ILE A 124 20.06 -0.13 -5.24
N SER A 125 20.53 0.68 -4.27
CA SER A 125 21.07 0.22 -3.00
C SER A 125 20.03 -0.63 -2.25
N ASN A 126 20.50 -1.54 -1.39
CA ASN A 126 19.58 -2.27 -0.51
C ASN A 126 18.80 -1.31 0.40
N GLU A 127 19.40 -0.19 0.81
CA GLU A 127 18.74 0.82 1.63
C GLU A 127 17.59 1.49 0.88
N ASP A 128 17.83 1.88 -0.38
CA ASP A 128 16.79 2.47 -1.24
C ASP A 128 15.64 1.49 -1.48
N LYS A 129 15.94 0.20 -1.66
CA LYS A 129 14.90 -0.84 -1.78
C LYS A 129 14.07 -0.93 -0.51
N ILE A 130 14.70 -0.93 0.66
CA ILE A 130 14.01 -0.96 1.94
C ILE A 130 13.13 0.29 2.08
N GLN A 131 13.63 1.46 1.71
CA GLN A 131 12.88 2.70 1.76
C GLN A 131 11.67 2.69 0.82
N ILE A 132 11.84 2.20 -0.41
CA ILE A 132 10.73 2.04 -1.37
C ILE A 132 9.66 1.10 -0.81
N LEU A 133 10.06 -0.03 -0.21
CA LEU A 133 9.12 -0.99 0.38
C LEU A 133 8.40 -0.42 1.61
N LYS A 134 9.09 0.34 2.47
CA LYS A 134 8.47 1.07 3.58
C LYS A 134 7.45 2.08 3.07
N ASN A 135 7.83 2.90 2.10
CA ASN A 135 6.94 3.89 1.51
C ASN A 135 5.70 3.23 0.86
N ALA A 136 5.86 2.06 0.24
CA ALA A 136 4.76 1.27 -0.32
C ALA A 136 3.84 0.72 0.78
N PHE A 137 4.40 0.21 1.87
CA PHE A 137 3.65 -0.21 3.05
C PHE A 137 2.83 0.95 3.63
N ASP A 138 3.45 2.11 3.88
CA ASP A 138 2.78 3.31 4.40
C ASP A 138 1.71 3.85 3.43
N TYR A 139 1.93 3.70 2.13
CA TYR A 139 0.93 4.03 1.12
C TYR A 139 -0.33 3.16 1.27
N GLY A 140 -0.16 1.86 1.52
CA GLY A 140 -1.25 0.93 1.82
C GLY A 140 -2.09 1.37 3.01
N ILE A 141 -1.45 1.71 4.13
CA ILE A 141 -2.12 2.21 5.35
C ILE A 141 -2.92 3.48 5.03
N ARG A 142 -2.26 4.48 4.43
CA ARG A 142 -2.88 5.77 4.09
C ARG A 142 -4.09 5.61 3.18
N LYS A 143 -4.08 4.64 2.26
CA LYS A 143 -5.20 4.37 1.36
C LYS A 143 -6.44 3.87 2.11
N VAL A 144 -6.25 3.04 3.14
CA VAL A 144 -7.35 2.56 3.99
C VAL A 144 -7.92 3.69 4.85
N TYR A 145 -7.06 4.54 5.41
CA TYR A 145 -7.51 5.70 6.18
C TYR A 145 -8.33 6.67 5.31
N HIS A 146 -7.94 6.85 4.05
CA HIS A 146 -8.71 7.65 3.10
C HIS A 146 -10.07 7.04 2.78
N LEU A 147 -10.16 5.72 2.68
CA LEU A 147 -11.44 5.03 2.51
C LEU A 147 -12.34 5.20 3.73
N GLU A 148 -11.82 4.99 4.94
CA GLU A 148 -12.57 5.21 6.18
C GLU A 148 -13.18 6.62 6.20
N TRP A 149 -12.37 7.63 5.90
CA TRP A 149 -12.83 9.01 5.81
C TRP A 149 -13.92 9.21 4.74
N LYS A 150 -13.79 8.58 3.57
CA LYS A 150 -14.83 8.59 2.53
C LYS A 150 -16.13 7.92 2.99
N LEU A 151 -16.05 6.80 3.67
CA LEU A 151 -17.22 6.08 4.20
C LEU A 151 -17.92 6.89 5.30
N TYR A 152 -17.14 7.59 6.12
CA TYR A 152 -17.66 8.47 7.16
C TYR A 152 -18.43 9.65 6.56
N THR A 153 -17.83 10.30 5.57
CA THR A 153 -18.44 11.47 4.90
C THR A 153 -19.67 11.10 4.06
N SER A 154 -19.72 9.89 3.49
CA SER A 154 -20.87 9.39 2.72
C SER A 154 -22.00 8.81 3.58
N ARG A 155 -21.82 8.70 4.91
CA ARG A 155 -22.73 8.00 5.84
C ARG A 155 -22.93 6.51 5.53
N GLU A 156 -22.05 5.89 4.76
CA GLU A 156 -22.10 4.45 4.40
C GLU A 156 -21.42 3.55 5.45
N LEU A 157 -21.02 4.12 6.60
CA LEU A 157 -20.45 3.40 7.73
C LEU A 157 -21.50 2.66 8.60
N TYR A 158 -22.80 2.85 8.33
CA TYR A 158 -23.93 2.27 9.08
C TYR A 158 -24.87 1.45 8.18
#